data_AF-A0A2S5X4W6-F1
#
_entry.id   AF-A0A2S5X4W6-F1
#
_cell.length_a   1.000
_cell.length_b   1.000
_cell.length_c   1.000
_cell.angle_alpha   90.00
_cell.angle_beta   90.00
_cell.angle_gamma   90.00
#
_symmetry.space_group_name_H-M   'P 1'
#
loop_
_entity.id
_entity.type
_entity.pdbx_description
1 polymer ?
#
loop_
_entity_poly.entity_id
_entity_poly.type
_entity_poly.pdbx_seq_one_letter_code
_entity_poly.pdbx_strand_id
1 'polypeptide(L)'
;MPTILDKVKTLRKGKRDDGTFANLEEIINDLLEDRTRLIGVANAYKTELVSQNLTSGDIGYITDTLIPALRRLIGEPSALGEGVDESEVGTSPQGEMLDKLEELLSPEMIKVAQLLGFNFREAIGRPLTELTRRAVLARAAPEGSAKEEIAALHIRRETRMADLALDEAAYERYFKLFGQTAP
;
A
#
# COMPACT_ATOMS: atom_id res chain seq x y z
N MET A 1 -36.47 -4.12 -27.81
CA MET A 1 -37.16 -4.99 -26.83
C MET A 1 -38.25 -4.15 -26.17
N PRO A 2 -39.54 -4.48 -26.30
CA PRO A 2 -40.60 -3.71 -25.65
C PRO A 2 -40.43 -3.78 -24.13
N THR A 3 -40.37 -2.61 -23.51
CA THR A 3 -40.14 -2.42 -22.08
C THR A 3 -41.35 -2.97 -21.32
N ILE A 4 -41.15 -3.50 -20.12
CA ILE A 4 -42.20 -4.11 -19.28
C ILE A 4 -43.44 -3.18 -19.16
N LEU A 5 -43.22 -1.86 -19.15
CA LEU A 5 -44.26 -0.83 -19.22
C LEU A 5 -45.24 -0.96 -20.38
N ASP A 6 -44.76 -1.33 -21.58
CA ASP A 6 -45.62 -1.47 -22.77
C ASP A 6 -46.50 -2.72 -22.66
N LYS A 7 -46.00 -3.78 -22.00
CA LYS A 7 -46.80 -4.97 -21.68
C LYS A 7 -47.84 -4.71 -20.60
N VAL A 8 -47.54 -3.86 -19.62
CA VAL A 8 -48.52 -3.45 -18.58
C VAL A 8 -49.64 -2.61 -19.19
N LYS A 9 -49.30 -1.66 -20.07
CA LYS A 9 -50.29 -0.82 -20.77
C LYS A 9 -51.24 -1.63 -21.66
N THR A 10 -50.77 -2.70 -22.30
CA THR A 10 -51.65 -3.56 -23.11
C THR A 10 -52.55 -4.44 -22.25
N LEU A 11 -52.09 -4.88 -21.07
CA LEU A 11 -52.90 -5.64 -20.11
C LEU A 11 -53.98 -4.78 -19.44
N ARG A 12 -53.69 -3.50 -19.14
CA ARG A 12 -54.67 -2.53 -18.60
C ARG A 12 -55.91 -2.32 -19.49
N LYS A 13 -55.81 -2.62 -20.80
CA LYS A 13 -56.95 -2.58 -21.74
C LYS A 13 -57.89 -3.78 -21.62
N GLY A 14 -57.45 -4.89 -21.04
CA GLY A 14 -58.24 -6.10 -20.82
C GLY A 14 -58.77 -6.15 -19.39
N LYS A 15 -60.03 -5.74 -19.18
CA LYS A 15 -60.79 -5.76 -17.92
C LYS A 15 -60.52 -7.01 -17.03
N ARG A 16 -59.53 -6.96 -16.15
CA ARG A 16 -59.32 -7.95 -15.08
C ARG A 16 -59.13 -7.23 -13.75
N ASP A 17 -59.49 -7.91 -12.68
CA ASP A 17 -59.74 -7.38 -11.34
C ASP A 17 -58.64 -6.44 -10.84
N ASP A 18 -59.02 -5.22 -10.45
CA ASP A 18 -58.12 -4.13 -10.05
C ASP A 18 -57.12 -4.55 -8.94
N GLY A 19 -57.52 -5.48 -8.07
CA GLY A 19 -56.65 -6.04 -7.02
C GLY A 19 -55.50 -6.90 -7.56
N THR A 20 -55.71 -7.64 -8.65
CA THR A 20 -54.62 -8.40 -9.29
C THR A 20 -53.63 -7.48 -10.01
N PHE A 21 -54.11 -6.34 -10.53
CA PHE A 21 -53.25 -5.32 -11.12
C PHE A 21 -52.42 -4.58 -10.09
N ALA A 22 -53.00 -4.22 -8.94
CA ALA A 22 -52.24 -3.60 -7.84
C ALA A 22 -51.09 -4.51 -7.38
N ASN A 23 -51.36 -5.81 -7.18
CA ASN A 23 -50.32 -6.79 -6.81
C ASN A 23 -49.26 -6.95 -7.92
N LEU A 24 -49.66 -6.92 -9.20
CA LEU A 24 -48.71 -6.97 -10.32
C LEU A 24 -47.86 -5.71 -10.42
N GLU A 25 -48.42 -4.52 -10.17
CA GLU A 25 -47.66 -3.27 -10.12
C GLU A 25 -46.68 -3.24 -8.96
N GLU A 26 -47.07 -3.75 -7.79
CA GLU A 26 -46.18 -3.93 -6.64
C GLU A 26 -45.02 -4.87 -6.98
N ILE A 27 -45.31 -6.07 -7.51
CA ILE A 27 -44.27 -7.03 -7.94
C ILE A 27 -43.36 -6.42 -9.01
N ILE A 28 -43.88 -5.61 -9.92
CA ILE A 28 -43.08 -4.94 -10.96
C ILE A 28 -42.16 -3.88 -10.34
N ASN A 29 -42.65 -3.10 -9.39
CA ASN A 29 -41.86 -2.10 -8.70
C ASN A 29 -40.75 -2.77 -7.88
N ASP A 30 -41.05 -3.85 -7.17
CA ASP A 30 -40.08 -4.66 -6.43
C ASP A 30 -39.00 -5.22 -7.38
N LEU A 31 -39.40 -5.79 -8.52
CA LEU A 31 -38.44 -6.28 -9.53
C LEU A 31 -37.58 -5.17 -10.11
N LEU A 32 -38.14 -3.96 -10.26
CA LEU A 32 -37.41 -2.80 -10.76
C LEU A 32 -36.38 -2.31 -9.74
N GLU A 33 -36.76 -2.31 -8.47
CA GLU A 33 -35.89 -1.95 -7.36
C GLU A 33 -34.76 -2.97 -7.19
N ASP A 34 -35.09 -4.27 -7.21
CA ASP A 34 -34.11 -5.37 -7.19
C ASP A 34 -33.15 -5.31 -8.37
N ARG A 35 -33.64 -5.03 -9.58
CA ARG A 35 -32.77 -4.83 -10.75
C ARG A 35 -31.81 -3.67 -10.53
N THR A 36 -32.28 -2.56 -9.96
CA THR A 36 -31.46 -1.38 -9.71
C THR A 36 -30.39 -1.69 -8.66
N ARG A 37 -30.75 -2.42 -7.60
CA ARG A 37 -29.82 -2.95 -6.59
C ARG A 37 -28.76 -3.87 -7.21
N LEU A 38 -29.18 -4.84 -8.03
CA LEU A 38 -28.28 -5.79 -8.69
C LEU A 38 -27.31 -5.08 -9.64
N ILE A 39 -27.78 -4.07 -10.38
CA ILE A 39 -26.92 -3.24 -11.23
C ILE A 39 -25.92 -2.46 -10.38
N GLY A 40 -26.34 -1.91 -9.24
CA GLY A 40 -25.45 -1.22 -8.30
C GLY A 40 -24.35 -2.14 -7.78
N VAL A 41 -24.72 -3.33 -7.31
CA VAL A 41 -23.79 -4.34 -6.81
C VAL A 41 -22.85 -4.82 -7.91
N ALA A 42 -23.37 -5.16 -9.10
CA ALA A 42 -22.55 -5.60 -10.23
C ALA A 42 -21.56 -4.52 -10.70
N ASN A 43 -21.98 -3.26 -10.70
CA ASN A 43 -21.08 -2.14 -11.02
C ASN A 43 -20.00 -1.96 -9.96
N ALA A 44 -20.33 -2.06 -8.67
CA ALA A 44 -19.34 -2.00 -7.60
C ALA A 44 -18.29 -3.11 -7.74
N TYR A 45 -18.71 -4.35 -7.95
CA TYR A 45 -17.81 -5.49 -8.21
C TYR A 45 -17.00 -5.29 -9.49
N LYS A 46 -17.61 -4.76 -10.57
CA LYS A 46 -16.90 -4.47 -11.81
C LYS A 46 -15.84 -3.39 -11.59
N THR A 47 -16.14 -2.33 -10.86
CA THR A 47 -15.16 -1.28 -10.53
C THR A 47 -14.03 -1.84 -9.68
N GLU A 48 -14.33 -2.68 -8.70
CA GLU A 48 -13.31 -3.33 -7.88
C GLU A 48 -12.42 -4.25 -8.72
N LEU A 49 -12.99 -5.06 -9.61
CA LEU A 49 -12.26 -5.98 -10.49
C LEU A 49 -11.45 -5.25 -11.58
N VAL A 50 -12.00 -4.18 -12.16
CA VAL A 50 -11.32 -3.35 -13.16
C VAL A 50 -10.18 -2.56 -12.50
N SER A 51 -10.35 -2.13 -11.25
CA SER A 51 -9.26 -1.48 -10.50
C SER A 51 -8.11 -2.42 -10.14
N GLN A 52 -8.31 -3.73 -10.22
CA GLN A 52 -7.29 -4.76 -10.00
C GLN A 52 -6.57 -5.18 -11.29
N ASN A 53 -7.17 -4.94 -12.46
CA ASN A 53 -6.64 -5.38 -13.74
C ASN A 53 -5.99 -4.22 -14.50
N LEU A 54 -4.68 -4.31 -14.71
CA LEU A 54 -4.00 -3.40 -15.62
C LEU A 54 -4.43 -3.70 -17.06
N THR A 55 -4.59 -2.65 -17.88
CA THR A 55 -4.76 -2.82 -19.34
C THR A 55 -3.40 -3.08 -19.98
N SER A 56 -3.39 -3.85 -21.08
CA SER A 56 -2.16 -4.21 -21.80
C SER A 56 -1.28 -3.02 -22.19
N GLY A 57 -1.87 -1.84 -22.38
CA GLY A 57 -1.14 -0.59 -22.65
C GLY A 57 -0.45 -0.01 -21.41
N ASP A 58 -1.04 -0.17 -20.23
CA ASP A 58 -0.46 0.28 -18.96
C ASP A 58 0.73 -0.59 -18.54
N ILE A 59 0.69 -1.89 -18.88
CA ILE A 59 1.80 -2.82 -18.62
C ILE A 59 3.06 -2.35 -19.36
N GLY A 60 2.94 -2.01 -20.65
CA GLY A 60 4.07 -1.50 -21.44
C GLY A 60 4.66 -0.22 -20.85
N TYR A 61 3.81 0.75 -20.51
CA TYR A 61 4.22 1.99 -19.86
C TYR A 61 4.91 1.76 -18.51
N ILE A 62 4.42 0.81 -17.71
CA ILE A 62 5.02 0.43 -16.44
C ILE A 62 6.40 -0.18 -16.65
N THR A 63 6.59 -1.11 -17.57
CA THR A 63 7.94 -1.63 -17.86
C THR A 63 8.89 -0.53 -18.32
N ASP A 64 8.47 0.28 -19.29
CA ASP A 64 9.33 1.27 -19.93
C ASP A 64 9.64 2.46 -19.02
N THR A 65 8.83 2.71 -17.99
CA THR A 65 9.08 3.79 -17.01
C THR A 65 9.63 3.30 -15.68
N LEU A 66 9.18 2.14 -15.19
CA LEU A 66 9.66 1.60 -13.92
C LEU A 66 11.08 1.08 -14.03
N ILE A 67 11.48 0.42 -15.12
CA ILE A 67 12.85 -0.07 -15.29
C ILE A 67 13.86 1.10 -15.19
N PRO A 68 13.73 2.20 -15.96
CA PRO A 68 14.64 3.33 -15.82
C PRO A 68 14.47 4.09 -14.50
N ALA A 69 13.27 4.12 -13.91
CA ALA A 69 13.07 4.73 -12.59
C ALA A 69 13.74 3.94 -11.46
N LEU A 70 13.68 2.60 -11.49
CA LEU A 70 14.40 1.73 -10.55
C LEU A 70 15.91 1.86 -10.72
N ARG A 71 16.40 1.88 -11.97
CA ARG A 71 17.83 2.13 -12.25
C ARG A 71 18.28 3.49 -11.72
N ARG A 72 17.43 4.52 -11.78
CA ARG A 72 17.73 5.83 -11.15
C ARG A 72 17.65 5.79 -9.63
N LEU A 73 16.67 5.11 -9.06
CA LEU A 73 16.51 5.03 -7.60
C LEU A 73 17.64 4.25 -6.93
N ILE A 74 18.12 3.19 -7.58
CA ILE A 74 19.20 2.34 -7.08
C ILE A 74 20.57 2.85 -7.54
N GLY A 75 20.64 3.46 -8.73
CA GLY A 75 21.84 4.07 -9.27
C GLY A 75 22.13 5.49 -8.77
N GLU A 76 21.23 6.13 -8.01
CA GLU A 76 21.58 7.33 -7.25
C GLU A 76 22.24 6.92 -5.92
N PRO A 77 23.55 7.18 -5.73
CA PRO A 77 24.29 6.78 -4.53
C PRO A 77 23.96 7.61 -3.28
N SER A 78 22.82 8.31 -3.22
CA SER A 78 22.61 9.39 -2.25
C SER A 78 21.49 9.22 -1.21
N ALA A 79 20.81 8.07 -1.13
CA ALA A 79 19.77 7.89 -0.09
C ALA A 79 19.98 6.73 0.88
N LEU A 80 20.86 5.77 0.58
CA LEU A 80 21.02 4.56 1.38
C LEU A 80 22.50 4.16 1.50
N GLY A 81 23.31 5.03 2.09
CA GLY A 81 24.58 4.65 2.73
C GLY A 81 25.72 4.17 1.82
N GLU A 82 26.84 4.88 1.94
CA GLU A 82 28.18 4.56 1.45
C GLU A 82 28.37 4.59 -0.08
N GLY A 83 29.18 5.58 -0.50
CA GLY A 83 29.54 5.82 -1.88
C GLY A 83 30.21 4.62 -2.51
N VAL A 84 29.68 4.22 -3.66
CA VAL A 84 30.35 3.31 -4.57
C VAL A 84 30.43 4.04 -5.91
N ASP A 85 31.66 4.13 -6.42
CA ASP A 85 32.06 4.78 -7.67
C ASP A 85 31.16 4.42 -8.85
N GLU A 86 30.91 5.40 -9.71
CA GLU A 86 30.11 5.35 -10.94
C GLU A 86 30.61 4.35 -12.02
N SER A 87 31.56 3.47 -11.71
CA SER A 87 32.27 2.63 -12.68
C SER A 87 31.95 1.13 -12.61
N GLU A 88 31.19 0.65 -11.62
CA GLU A 88 30.98 -0.80 -11.40
C GLU A 88 29.51 -1.24 -11.33
N VAL A 89 28.62 -0.56 -12.06
CA VAL A 89 27.20 -0.93 -12.18
C VAL A 89 27.00 -2.36 -12.72
N GLY A 90 28.02 -2.97 -13.32
CA GLY A 90 28.00 -4.35 -13.83
C GLY A 90 28.47 -5.44 -12.86
N THR A 91 29.05 -5.13 -11.69
CA THR A 91 29.68 -6.14 -10.81
C THR A 91 29.30 -6.00 -9.33
N SER A 92 28.42 -5.07 -8.98
CA SER A 92 27.87 -5.03 -7.61
C SER A 92 26.75 -6.09 -7.48
N PRO A 93 26.58 -6.78 -6.34
CA PRO A 93 25.47 -7.72 -6.11
C PRO A 93 24.08 -7.07 -6.28
N GLN A 94 24.03 -5.75 -6.31
CA GLN A 94 22.85 -4.92 -6.54
C GLN A 94 22.46 -4.85 -8.03
N GLY A 95 23.42 -4.92 -8.96
CA GLY A 95 23.17 -4.95 -10.41
C GLY A 95 22.58 -6.28 -10.86
N GLU A 96 23.08 -7.40 -10.34
CA GLU A 96 22.51 -8.72 -10.64
C GLU A 96 21.07 -8.89 -10.13
N MET A 97 20.76 -8.27 -8.99
CA MET A 97 19.39 -8.24 -8.46
C MET A 97 18.46 -7.40 -9.33
N LEU A 98 18.96 -6.28 -9.87
CA LEU A 98 18.23 -5.45 -10.83
C LEU A 98 17.91 -6.21 -12.11
N ASP A 99 18.88 -6.94 -12.67
CA ASP A 99 18.69 -7.69 -13.91
C ASP A 99 17.66 -8.83 -13.73
N LYS A 100 17.69 -9.52 -12.57
CA LYS A 100 16.65 -10.51 -12.23
C LYS A 100 15.27 -9.88 -12.03
N LEU A 101 15.22 -8.68 -11.45
CA LEU A 101 13.97 -7.96 -11.25
C LEU A 101 13.42 -7.45 -12.59
N GLU A 102 14.29 -7.05 -13.52
CA GLU A 102 13.93 -6.66 -14.89
C GLU A 102 13.35 -7.85 -15.67
N GLU A 103 13.92 -9.05 -15.53
CA GLU A 103 13.38 -10.28 -16.11
C GLU A 103 11.97 -10.61 -15.54
N LEU A 104 11.78 -10.45 -14.23
CA LEU A 104 10.49 -10.65 -13.56
C LEU A 104 9.45 -9.56 -13.87
N LEU A 105 9.90 -8.35 -14.17
CA LEU A 105 9.05 -7.22 -14.58
C LEU A 105 8.76 -7.23 -16.08
N SER A 106 9.20 -8.22 -16.85
CA SER A 106 8.87 -8.33 -18.28
C SER A 106 7.35 -8.26 -18.53
N PRO A 107 6.92 -7.68 -19.67
CA PRO A 107 5.49 -7.48 -19.94
C PRO A 107 4.75 -8.82 -20.09
N GLU A 108 5.42 -9.88 -20.54
CA GLU A 108 4.89 -11.24 -20.54
C GLU A 108 4.68 -11.77 -19.12
N MET A 109 5.64 -11.59 -18.20
CA MET A 109 5.53 -12.09 -16.83
C MET A 109 4.46 -11.34 -16.03
N ILE A 110 4.34 -10.02 -16.21
CA ILE A 110 3.26 -9.22 -15.61
C ILE A 110 1.89 -9.72 -16.08
N LYS A 111 1.75 -10.03 -17.38
CA LYS A 111 0.50 -10.61 -17.92
C LYS A 111 0.20 -11.99 -17.32
N VAL A 112 1.21 -12.85 -17.16
CA VAL A 112 1.05 -14.17 -16.52
C VAL A 112 0.63 -14.00 -15.07
N ALA A 113 1.28 -13.12 -14.30
CA ALA A 113 0.92 -12.83 -12.93
C ALA A 113 -0.50 -12.26 -12.82
N GLN A 114 -0.92 -11.39 -13.75
CA GLN A 114 -2.29 -10.88 -13.81
C GLN A 114 -3.31 -11.99 -14.10
N LEU A 115 -3.02 -12.90 -15.04
CA LEU A 115 -3.88 -14.06 -15.33
C LEU A 115 -4.00 -15.02 -14.14
N LEU A 116 -2.96 -15.11 -13.30
CA LEU A 116 -2.96 -15.86 -12.05
C LEU A 116 -3.72 -15.13 -10.91
N GLY A 117 -4.19 -13.90 -11.14
CA GLY A 117 -4.95 -13.11 -10.16
C GLY A 117 -4.07 -12.29 -9.21
N PHE A 118 -2.83 -11.98 -9.59
CA PHE A 118 -1.92 -11.17 -8.77
C PHE A 118 -2.43 -9.72 -8.63
N ASN A 119 -2.58 -9.24 -7.40
CA ASN A 119 -3.05 -7.88 -7.10
C ASN A 119 -1.87 -6.90 -6.97
N PHE A 120 -1.53 -6.22 -8.06
CA PHE A 120 -0.40 -5.29 -8.11
C PHE A 120 -0.55 -4.06 -7.19
N ARG A 121 -1.78 -3.61 -6.92
CA ARG A 121 -2.02 -2.48 -6.01
C ARG A 121 -1.66 -2.83 -4.57
N GLU A 122 -1.98 -4.05 -4.15
CA GLU A 122 -1.61 -4.56 -2.83
C GLU A 122 -0.13 -4.92 -2.74
N ALA A 123 0.39 -5.66 -3.73
CA ALA A 123 1.74 -6.21 -3.66
C ALA A 123 2.84 -5.18 -3.92
N ILE A 124 2.58 -4.15 -4.75
CA ILE A 124 3.58 -3.14 -5.12
C ILE A 124 3.13 -1.74 -4.69
N GLY A 125 1.90 -1.36 -5.00
CA GLY A 125 1.38 -0.02 -4.75
C GLY A 125 1.38 0.38 -3.27
N ARG A 126 0.86 -0.49 -2.38
CA ARG A 126 0.82 -0.25 -0.93
C ARG A 126 2.24 -0.14 -0.32
N PRO A 127 3.15 -1.10 -0.54
CA PRO A 127 4.52 -0.98 -0.04
C PRO A 127 5.23 0.29 -0.52
N LEU A 128 5.07 0.68 -1.79
CA LEU A 128 5.67 1.90 -2.32
C LEU A 128 5.07 3.16 -1.69
N THR A 129 3.76 3.17 -1.45
CA THR A 129 3.08 4.27 -0.75
C THR A 129 3.59 4.39 0.68
N GLU A 130 3.78 3.28 1.37
CA GLU A 130 4.33 3.27 2.72
C GLU A 130 5.78 3.74 2.76
N LEU A 131 6.60 3.33 1.79
CA LEU A 131 7.99 3.77 1.67
C LEU A 131 8.07 5.27 1.41
N THR A 132 7.30 5.79 0.45
CA THR A 132 7.26 7.23 0.17
C THR A 132 6.73 8.02 1.35
N ARG A 133 5.69 7.53 2.04
CA ARG A 133 5.20 8.11 3.29
C ARG A 133 6.31 8.19 4.34
N ARG A 134 7.06 7.11 4.56
CA ARG A 134 8.20 7.10 5.50
C ARG A 134 9.31 8.05 5.07
N ALA A 135 9.67 8.09 3.78
CA ALA A 135 10.70 8.99 3.27
C ALA A 135 10.30 10.46 3.44
N VAL A 136 9.05 10.79 3.14
CA VAL A 136 8.49 12.13 3.35
C VAL A 136 8.45 12.46 4.83
N LEU A 137 7.98 11.56 5.70
CA LEU A 137 7.96 11.79 7.14
C LEU A 137 9.36 11.87 7.74
N ALA A 138 10.35 11.11 7.26
CA ALA A 138 11.74 11.22 7.70
C ALA A 138 12.33 12.59 7.34
N ARG A 139 11.90 13.18 6.22
CA ARG A 139 12.34 14.49 5.74
C ARG A 139 11.50 15.67 6.28
N ALA A 140 10.25 15.41 6.65
CA ALA A 140 9.29 16.38 7.17
C ALA A 140 9.20 16.37 8.70
N ALA A 141 9.65 15.30 9.36
CA ALA A 141 9.92 15.34 10.79
C ALA A 141 10.93 16.46 11.01
N PRO A 142 10.65 17.43 11.89
CA PRO A 142 11.69 18.35 12.29
C PRO A 142 12.82 17.48 12.83
N GLU A 143 14.04 17.73 12.37
CA GLU A 143 15.25 17.03 12.84
C GLU A 143 15.40 17.02 14.38
N GLY A 144 14.55 17.80 15.08
CA GLY A 144 14.30 17.77 16.51
C GLY A 144 13.86 16.42 17.06
N SER A 145 12.69 15.87 16.74
CA SER A 145 12.07 14.81 17.60
C SER A 145 12.97 13.61 17.94
N ALA A 146 13.56 12.93 16.95
CA ALA A 146 14.41 11.76 17.21
C ALA A 146 15.78 12.13 17.82
N LYS A 147 16.41 13.23 17.36
CA LYS A 147 17.71 13.69 17.92
C LYS A 147 17.54 14.29 19.31
N GLU A 148 16.45 14.99 19.57
CA GLU A 148 16.04 15.55 20.85
C GLU A 148 15.68 14.43 21.84
N GLU A 149 14.99 13.37 21.39
CA GLU A 149 14.75 12.19 22.22
C GLU A 149 16.06 11.49 22.59
N ILE A 150 16.98 11.31 21.64
CA ILE A 150 18.31 10.76 21.90
C ILE A 150 19.09 11.67 22.87
N ALA A 151 19.07 12.99 22.67
CA ALA A 151 19.73 13.95 23.55
C ALA A 151 19.11 13.96 24.97
N ALA A 152 17.78 13.90 25.08
CA ALA A 152 17.07 13.81 26.35
C ALA A 152 17.38 12.51 27.10
N LEU A 153 17.53 11.39 26.37
CA LEU A 153 17.95 10.12 26.95
C LEU A 153 19.40 10.18 27.47
N HIS A 154 20.31 10.86 26.75
CA HIS A 154 21.68 11.09 27.22
C HIS A 154 21.70 11.94 28.50
N ILE A 155 21.00 13.07 28.53
CA ILE A 155 20.91 13.95 29.71
C ILE A 155 20.28 13.20 30.90
N ARG A 156 19.27 12.36 30.64
CA ARG A 156 18.64 11.52 31.67
C ARG A 156 19.59 10.47 32.22
N ARG A 157 20.43 9.87 31.37
CA ARG A 157 21.49 8.95 31.83
C ARG A 157 22.49 9.71 32.71
N GLU A 158 22.95 10.87 32.30
CA GLU A 158 23.93 11.67 33.05
C GLU A 158 23.42 12.08 34.43
N THR A 159 22.18 12.57 34.51
CA THR A 159 21.54 12.89 35.80
C THR A 159 21.42 11.67 36.69
N ARG A 160 21.04 10.50 36.15
CA ARG A 160 21.02 9.25 36.93
C ARG A 160 22.40 8.80 37.40
N MET A 161 23.45 9.02 36.62
CA MET A 161 24.82 8.75 37.05
C MET A 161 25.28 9.71 38.15
N ALA A 162 24.89 10.99 38.06
CA ALA A 162 25.16 11.98 39.10
C ALA A 162 24.41 11.67 40.40
N ASP A 163 23.13 11.27 40.32
CA ASP A 163 22.33 10.79 41.46
C ASP A 163 23.01 9.60 42.15
N LEU A 164 23.56 8.66 41.36
CA LEU A 164 24.25 7.48 41.85
C LEU A 164 25.58 7.81 42.54
N ALA A 165 26.25 8.89 42.14
CA ALA A 165 27.47 9.38 42.78
C ALA A 165 27.20 10.12 44.11
N LEU A 166 25.98 10.61 44.33
CA LEU A 166 25.57 11.29 45.57
C LEU A 166 25.10 10.30 46.66
N ASP A 167 24.64 9.11 46.29
CA ASP A 167 24.24 8.04 47.21
C ASP A 167 25.38 7.01 47.36
N GLU A 168 26.08 7.06 48.49
CA GLU A 168 27.20 6.17 48.84
C GLU A 168 26.81 4.68 48.78
N ALA A 169 25.60 4.32 49.21
CA ALA A 169 25.12 2.95 49.16
C ALA A 169 24.80 2.50 47.72
N ALA A 170 24.35 3.40 46.85
CA ALA A 170 24.11 3.11 45.43
C ALA A 170 25.41 2.97 44.65
N TYR A 171 26.41 3.78 44.98
CA TYR A 171 27.76 3.71 44.42
C TYR A 171 28.41 2.36 44.73
N GLU A 172 28.38 1.90 45.98
CA GLU A 172 28.92 0.58 46.34
C GLU A 172 28.23 -0.58 45.59
N ARG A 173 26.90 -0.51 45.41
CA ARG A 173 26.15 -1.53 44.65
C ARG A 173 26.55 -1.54 43.18
N TYR A 174 26.78 -0.37 42.60
CA TYR A 174 27.25 -0.22 41.22
C TYR A 174 28.66 -0.82 41.07
N PHE A 175 29.60 -0.52 41.96
CA PHE A 175 30.96 -1.07 41.96
C PHE A 175 30.98 -2.60 42.09
N LYS A 176 30.15 -3.17 42.98
CA LYS A 176 29.97 -4.62 43.12
C LYS A 176 29.45 -5.27 41.83
N LEU A 177 28.62 -4.58 41.06
CA LEU A 177 28.06 -5.05 39.79
C LEU A 177 29.12 -5.13 38.67
N PHE A 178 30.10 -4.22 38.67
CA PHE A 178 31.21 -4.17 37.72
C PHE A 178 32.48 -4.89 38.20
N GLY A 179 32.41 -5.62 39.32
CA GLY A 179 33.51 -6.47 39.80
C GLY A 179 34.73 -5.71 40.32
N GLN A 180 34.59 -4.42 40.64
CA GLN A 180 35.63 -3.59 41.25
C GLN A 180 35.20 -3.27 42.69
N THR A 181 36.08 -3.52 43.66
CA THR A 181 35.86 -3.09 45.04
C THR A 181 36.08 -1.59 45.14
N ALA A 182 35.18 -0.88 45.84
CA ALA A 182 35.33 0.54 46.11
C ALA A 182 36.69 0.82 46.78
N PRO A 183 37.36 1.95 46.46
CA PRO A 183 38.61 2.34 47.12
C PRO A 183 38.42 2.63 48.62
#